data_AF-A0A3B9KQF6-F1
#
_entry.id   AF-A0A3B9KQF6-F1
#
_cell.length_a   1.000
_cell.length_b   1.000
_cell.length_c   1.000
_cell.angle_alpha   90.00
_cell.angle_beta   90.00
_cell.angle_gamma   90.00
#
_symmetry.space_group_name_H-M   'P 1'
#
loop_
_entity.id
_entity.type
_entity.pdbx_description
1 polymer ?
#
loop_
_entity_poly.entity_id
_entity_poly.type
_entity_poly.pdbx_seq_one_letter_code
_entity_poly.pdbx_strand_id
1 'polypeptide(L)' 'MSGRHVATLFDEFKGLSRQITRTWDGRDAAGRLLTPGQYIMHLEGTDRETGKVTYDLAPFVIAVRF' A
#
# COMPACT_ATOMS: atom_id res chain seq x y z
N MET A 1 -6.45 -15.88 -6.12
CA MET A 1 -6.78 -15.36 -4.78
C MET A 1 -7.58 -14.07 -4.95
N SER A 2 -8.90 -14.06 -4.71
CA SER A 2 -9.67 -12.80 -4.77
C SER A 2 -9.74 -12.18 -3.37
N GLY A 3 -8.66 -11.52 -2.94
CA GLY A 3 -8.71 -10.65 -1.78
C GLY A 3 -9.55 -9.41 -2.08
N ARG A 4 -10.28 -8.90 -1.08
CA ARG A 4 -11.01 -7.63 -1.22
C ARG A 4 -10.00 -6.48 -1.36
N HIS A 5 -10.09 -5.70 -2.43
CA HIS A 5 -9.32 -4.47 -2.56
C HIS A 5 -9.75 -3.47 -1.47
N VAL A 6 -8.77 -2.87 -0.79
CA VAL A 6 -8.99 -1.97 0.35
C VAL A 6 -8.69 -0.53 -0.02
N ALA A 7 -7.44 -0.26 -0.42
CA ALA A 7 -6.95 1.05 -0.83
C ALA A 7 -5.67 0.90 -1.66
N THR A 8 -5.33 1.93 -2.43
CA THR A 8 -4.04 2.09 -3.09
C THR A 8 -3.40 3.41 -2.65
N LEU A 9 -2.13 3.37 -2.26
CA LEU A 9 -1.33 4.57 -2.06
C LEU A 9 -0.47 4.78 -3.29
N PHE A 10 -0.59 5.93 -3.94
CA PHE A 10 0.21 6.28 -5.11
C PHE A 10 1.38 7.18 -4.70
N ASP A 11 2.51 6.97 -5.37
CA ASP A 11 3.57 7.96 -5.38
C ASP A 11 3.36 8.97 -6.51
N GLU A 12 3.75 10.22 -6.24
CA GLU A 12 3.93 11.25 -7.25
C GLU A 12 5.42 11.34 -7.52
N PHE A 13 5.88 10.68 -8.58
CA PHE A 13 7.30 10.72 -8.92
C PHE A 13 7.76 12.15 -9.21
N LYS A 14 8.80 12.60 -8.50
CA LYS A 14 9.43 13.93 -8.69
C LYS A 14 10.92 13.84 -9.09
N GLY A 15 11.27 12.87 -9.93
CA GLY A 15 12.61 12.76 -10.55
C GLY A 15 13.56 11.80 -9.83
N LEU A 16 14.10 12.20 -8.67
CA LEU A 16 15.09 11.40 -7.92
C LEU A 16 14.60 11.08 -6.51
N SER A 17 13.50 10.33 -6.41
CA SER A 17 13.01 9.83 -5.12
C SER A 17 13.83 8.61 -4.69
N ARG A 18 14.90 8.82 -3.91
CA ARG A 18 15.68 7.71 -3.32
C ARG A 18 14.90 6.94 -2.24
N GLN A 19 13.97 7.60 -1.58
CA GLN A 19 13.09 7.03 -0.57
C GLN A 19 11.72 7.68 -0.67
N ILE A 20 10.67 6.86 -0.63
CA ILE A 20 9.28 7.30 -0.60
C ILE A 20 8.67 6.76 0.67
N THR A 21 7.97 7.62 1.40
CA THR A 21 7.15 7.20 2.54
C THR A 21 5.74 7.74 2.33
N ARG A 22 4.76 6.87 2.55
CA ARG A 22 3.34 7.18 2.51
C ARG A 22 2.70 6.66 3.78
N THR A 23 1.72 7.41 4.27
CA THR A 23 0.93 7.05 5.44
C THR A 23 -0.49 6.81 5.00
N TRP A 24 -1.13 5.82 5.61
CA TRP A 24 -2.52 5.49 5.40
C TRP A 24 -3.26 5.56 6.72
N ASP A 25 -4.50 6.04 6.67
CA ASP A 25 -5.35 6.29 7.82
C ASP A 25 -6.18 5.08 8.26
N GLY A 26 -6.00 3.93 7.60
CA GLY A 26 -6.72 2.69 7.91
C GLY A 26 -8.14 2.64 7.34
N ARG A 27 -8.47 3.51 6.37
CA ARG A 27 -9.81 3.56 5.74
C ARG A 27 -9.80 3.04 4.32
N ASP A 28 -10.96 2.55 3.88
CA ASP A 28 -11.17 2.20 2.47
C ASP A 28 -11.46 3.44 1.60
N ALA A 29 -11.59 3.24 0.28
CA ALA A 29 -11.89 4.29 -0.68
C ALA A 29 -13.25 5.01 -0.45
N ALA A 30 -14.15 4.43 0.35
CA ALA A 30 -15.42 5.04 0.75
C ALA A 30 -15.33 5.76 2.11
N GLY A 31 -14.13 5.86 2.70
CA GLY A 31 -13.88 6.49 4.00
C GLY A 31 -14.26 5.62 5.20
N ARG A 32 -14.61 4.34 5.00
CA ARG A 32 -14.99 3.44 6.09
C ARG A 32 -13.75 2.95 6.81
N LEU A 33 -13.75 3.05 8.14
CA LEU A 33 -12.69 2.47 8.97
C LEU A 33 -12.73 0.95 8.85
N LEU A 34 -11.56 0.35 8.67
CA LEU A 34 -11.44 -1.08 8.56
C LEU A 34 -11.49 -1.79 9.92
N THR A 35 -11.98 -3.02 9.88
CA THR A 35 -12.00 -3.88 11.05
C THR A 35 -10.60 -4.34 11.43
N PRO A 36 -10.33 -4.59 12.72
CA PRO A 36 -9.12 -5.27 13.14
C PRO A 36 -8.93 -6.60 12.42
N GLY A 37 -7.69 -6.95 12.10
CA GLY A 37 -7.39 -8.19 11.38
C GLY A 37 -6.05 -8.15 10.65
N GLN A 38 -5.72 -9.29 10.03
CA GLN A 38 -4.54 -9.41 9.18
C GLN A 38 -4.87 -9.00 7.74
N TYR A 39 -4.01 -8.17 7.18
CA TYR A 39 -4.08 -7.67 5.81
C TYR A 39 -2.75 -7.93 5.11
N ILE A 40 -2.76 -7.83 3.78
CA ILE A 40 -1.56 -7.92 2.95
C ILE A 40 -1.33 -6.56 2.31
N MET A 41 -0.12 -6.05 2.44
CA MET A 41 0.38 -4.92 1.66
C MET A 41 1.07 -5.46 0.41
N HIS A 42 0.67 -4.97 -0.76
CA HIS A 42 1.38 -5.16 -2.01
C HIS A 42 2.06 -3.85 -2.38
N LEU A 43 3.39 -3.85 -2.41
CA LEU A 43 4.18 -2.72 -2.88
C LEU A 43 4.74 -3.06 -4.26
N GLU A 44 4.45 -2.24 -5.26
CA GLU A 44 4.97 -2.37 -6.62
C GLU A 44 5.79 -1.12 -6.98
N GLY A 45 6.95 -1.32 -7.58
CA GLY A 45 7.80 -0.28 -8.13
C GLY A 45 8.14 -0.60 -9.59
N THR A 46 8.04 0.40 -10.45
CA THR A 46 8.39 0.29 -11.87
C THR A 46 9.58 1.19 -12.16
N ASP A 47 10.67 0.58 -12.66
CA ASP A 47 11.76 1.32 -13.29
C ASP A 47 11.25 1.93 -14.61
N ARG A 48 11.28 3.26 -14.73
CA ARG A 48 10.77 3.95 -15.92
C ARG A 48 11.68 3.89 -17.13
N GLU A 49 12.98 3.70 -16.93
CA GLU A 49 13.94 3.60 -18.04
C GLU A 49 13.88 2.22 -18.66
N THR A 50 13.84 1.17 -17.83
CA THR A 50 13.87 -0.22 -18.29
C THR A 50 12.49 -0.87 -18.39
N GLY A 51 11.47 -0.29 -17.77
CA GLY A 51 10.14 -0.88 -17.64
C GLY A 51 10.08 -2.05 -16.65
N LYS A 52 11.19 -2.38 -15.97
CA LYS A 52 11.24 -3.51 -15.04
C LYS A 52 10.34 -3.25 -13.85
N VAL A 53 9.46 -4.21 -13.56
CA VAL A 53 8.60 -4.21 -12.38
C VAL A 53 9.25 -5.04 -11.27
N THR A 54 9.24 -4.50 -10.06
CA THR A 54 9.62 -5.20 -8.83
C THR A 54 8.51 -5.03 -7.82
N TYR A 55 8.19 -6.08 -7.07
CA TYR A 55 7.16 -6.03 -6.04
C TYR A 55 7.60 -6.75 -4.77
N ASP A 56 6.96 -6.38 -3.66
CA ASP A 56 7.07 -7.06 -2.38
C ASP A 56 5.69 -7.22 -1.73
N LEU A 57 5.53 -8.29 -0.96
CA LEU A 57 4.29 -8.63 -0.27
C LEU A 57 4.58 -8.85 1.21
N ALA A 58 3.98 -8.03 2.07
CA ALA A 58 4.14 -8.14 3.51
C ALA A 58 2.79 -8.21 4.24
N PRO A 59 2.58 -9.17 5.15
CA PRO A 59 1.42 -9.14 6.01
C PRO A 59 1.57 -8.03 7.07
N PHE A 60 0.45 -7.43 7.45
CA PHE A 60 0.39 -6.51 8.59
C PHE A 60 -0.93 -6.67 9.34
N VAL A 61 -0.98 -6.15 10.57
CA VAL A 61 -2.17 -6.24 11.43
C VAL A 61 -2.71 -4.84 11.71
N ILE A 62 -4.01 -4.66 11.51
CA ILE A 62 -4.75 -3.53 12.07
C ILE A 62 -5.21 -3.97 13.46
N ALA A 63 -4.70 -3.31 14.50
CA ALA A 63 -5.11 -3.53 15.88
C ALA A 63 -5.92 -2.33 16.39
N VAL A 64 -6.83 -2.58 17.31
CA VAL A 64 -7.52 -1.53 18.07
C VAL A 64 -6.99 -1.57 19.50
N ARG A 65 -6.61 -0.40 20.01
CA ARG A 65 -6.27 -0.23 21.42
C ARG A 65 -7.52 0.26 22.14
N PHE A 66 -7.94 -0.50 23.15
CA PHE A 66 -8.98 -0.11 24.10
C PHE A 66 -8.36 0.59 25.30
#